data_AF-A0A6L7IIF9-F1
#
_entry.id   AF-A0A6L7IIF9-F1
#
_cell.length_a   1.000
_cell.length_b   1.000
_cell.length_c   1.000
_cell.angle_alpha   90.00
_cell.angle_beta   90.00
_cell.angle_gamma   90.00
#
_symmetry.space_group_name_H-M   'P 1'
#
loop_
_entity.id
_entity.type
_entity.pdbx_description
1 polymer ?
#
loop_
_entity_poly.entity_id
_entity_poly.type
_entity_poly.pdbx_seq_one_letter_code
_entity_poly.pdbx_strand_id
1 'polypeptide(L)'
;MKTIYSFALAILAYCGASAQTNVYTQDFTTFTPQNWYMGYSYDPTVGTGPQQEDMYNAYLVQRSFLNNQTNNNPSVSVEMYSAGLSCWAISPSFDLSAGGHSVSFDYGAASGIYSNDPTAQAPQGQTDDVFKFLISTDNGTTWQELESVNSPNIGIPNARTTKTYALSNFNSATTKFAFYTSNGSVPDWGTDYVLYFDDFKIQTGVNLSTNEGAVKNKNVAIYPNPTHGAVYVKSDKEVKSIEIYDFTGKLVSKGTKIDLTSSVSGNYLVKVIFKDNSFVTEKIIKK
;
A
#
# COMPACT_ATOMS: atom_id res chain seq x y z
N MET A 1 67.88 8.39 12.29
CA MET A 1 66.56 7.99 12.83
C MET A 1 65.51 8.90 12.19
N LYS A 2 64.66 8.35 11.32
CA LYS A 2 63.59 9.09 10.64
C LYS A 2 62.27 8.78 11.34
N THR A 3 61.70 9.77 12.01
CA THR A 3 60.41 9.65 12.69
C THR A 3 59.31 9.94 11.67
N ILE A 4 58.57 8.90 11.27
CA ILE A 4 57.41 9.00 10.38
C ILE A 4 56.20 9.31 11.27
N TYR A 5 55.62 10.50 11.11
CA TYR A 5 54.31 10.82 11.67
C TYR A 5 53.23 10.29 10.72
N SER A 6 52.58 9.19 11.11
CA SER A 6 51.34 8.74 10.46
C SER A 6 50.17 9.58 10.96
N PHE A 7 49.66 10.45 10.10
CA PHE A 7 48.36 11.12 10.28
C PHE A 7 47.26 10.07 10.06
N ALA A 8 46.70 9.52 11.13
CA ALA A 8 45.47 8.74 11.05
C ALA A 8 44.28 9.71 11.09
N LEU A 9 43.74 10.01 9.91
CA LEU A 9 42.47 10.73 9.77
C LEU A 9 41.35 9.76 10.17
N ALA A 10 40.84 9.86 11.40
CA ALA A 10 39.64 9.17 11.81
C ALA A 10 38.44 9.79 11.10
N ILE A 11 38.02 9.19 9.99
CA ILE A 11 36.70 9.43 9.41
C ILE A 11 35.72 8.82 10.41
N LEU A 12 35.15 9.64 11.29
CA LEU A 12 33.90 9.31 11.95
C LEU A 12 32.83 9.32 10.86
N ALA A 13 32.61 8.16 10.24
CA ALA A 13 31.39 7.95 9.48
C ALA A 13 30.25 8.02 10.50
N TYR A 14 29.56 9.16 10.55
CA TYR A 14 28.28 9.26 11.21
C TYR A 14 27.32 8.35 10.43
N CYS A 15 27.31 7.07 10.78
CA CYS A 15 26.19 6.20 10.55
C CYS A 15 25.07 6.70 11.48
N GLY A 16 24.49 7.85 11.12
CA GLY A 16 23.16 8.19 11.57
C GLY A 16 22.23 7.20 10.88
N ALA A 17 22.07 6.01 11.44
CA ALA A 17 20.84 5.28 11.22
C ALA A 17 19.74 6.23 11.68
N SER A 18 19.01 6.86 10.76
CA SER A 18 17.87 7.69 11.15
C SER A 18 16.87 6.73 11.78
N ALA A 19 16.87 6.66 13.12
CA ALA A 19 15.90 5.87 13.84
C ALA A 19 14.51 6.42 13.49
N GLN A 20 13.64 5.53 13.02
CA GLN A 20 12.28 5.89 12.68
C GLN A 20 11.60 6.39 13.96
N THR A 21 11.11 7.63 13.97
CA THR A 21 10.48 8.23 15.17
C THR A 21 8.99 8.40 14.92
N ASN A 22 8.15 7.98 15.87
CA ASN A 22 6.71 8.17 15.77
C ASN A 22 6.36 9.66 15.91
N VAL A 23 5.70 10.20 14.88
CA VAL A 23 5.14 11.56 14.87
C VAL A 23 3.72 11.53 15.44
N TYR A 24 2.94 10.53 15.05
CA TYR A 24 1.57 10.35 15.50
C TYR A 24 1.17 8.88 15.47
N THR A 25 0.30 8.47 16.39
CA THR A 25 -0.26 7.11 16.45
C THR A 25 -1.73 7.17 16.84
N GLN A 26 -2.57 6.37 16.19
CA GLN A 26 -3.96 6.11 16.57
C GLN A 26 -4.21 4.60 16.53
N ASP A 27 -4.48 4.02 17.70
CA ASP A 27 -4.69 2.58 17.91
C ASP A 27 -6.17 2.17 17.96
N PHE A 28 -7.07 3.13 17.70
CA PHE A 28 -8.53 2.99 17.73
C PHE A 28 -9.13 2.21 18.93
N THR A 29 -8.46 2.20 20.07
CA THR A 29 -8.95 1.53 21.29
C THR A 29 -10.17 2.23 21.91
N THR A 30 -10.32 3.53 21.65
CA THR A 30 -11.50 4.34 22.02
C THR A 30 -12.27 4.75 20.76
N PHE A 31 -13.60 4.69 20.80
CA PHE A 31 -14.47 5.07 19.69
C PHE A 31 -15.58 6.02 20.17
N THR A 32 -15.74 7.21 19.59
CA THR A 32 -14.99 7.79 18.46
C THR A 32 -13.55 8.20 18.83
N PRO A 33 -12.57 8.01 17.93
CA PRO A 33 -11.18 8.39 18.19
C PRO A 33 -11.03 9.91 18.31
N GLN A 34 -10.18 10.36 19.24
CA GLN A 34 -10.04 11.79 19.54
C GLN A 34 -9.57 12.58 18.30
N ASN A 35 -10.28 13.66 17.98
CA ASN A 35 -9.99 14.57 16.86
C ASN A 35 -10.08 13.94 15.46
N TRP A 36 -10.51 12.69 15.35
CA TRP A 36 -10.89 12.10 14.08
C TRP A 36 -12.33 12.46 13.76
N TYR A 37 -12.58 12.68 12.49
CA TYR A 37 -13.90 12.99 11.98
C TYR A 37 -14.45 11.77 11.24
N MET A 38 -15.58 11.27 11.72
CA MET A 38 -16.27 10.09 11.20
C MET A 38 -17.58 10.54 10.58
N GLY A 39 -17.84 10.16 9.33
CA GLY A 39 -19.03 10.60 8.61
C GLY A 39 -19.32 9.78 7.37
N TYR A 40 -20.39 10.15 6.66
CA TYR A 40 -20.81 9.45 5.45
C TYR A 40 -21.43 10.39 4.41
N SER A 41 -21.59 9.89 3.19
CA SER A 41 -22.34 10.51 2.11
C SER A 41 -23.16 9.44 1.38
N TYR A 42 -24.28 9.86 0.78
CA TYR A 42 -25.01 9.00 -0.16
C TYR A 42 -24.56 9.24 -1.60
N ASP A 43 -23.24 9.26 -1.80
CA ASP A 43 -22.58 9.59 -3.06
C ASP A 43 -21.31 8.72 -3.18
N PRO A 44 -21.17 7.91 -4.23
CA PRO A 44 -20.01 7.04 -4.43
C PRO A 44 -18.75 7.80 -4.87
N THR A 45 -18.85 9.10 -5.17
CA THR A 45 -17.71 9.95 -5.51
C THR A 45 -17.01 10.48 -4.24
N VAL A 46 -15.69 10.61 -4.34
CA VAL A 46 -14.85 11.07 -3.23
C VAL A 46 -15.15 12.54 -2.86
N GLY A 47 -15.48 13.40 -3.82
CA GLY A 47 -15.81 14.80 -3.53
C GLY A 47 -14.80 15.49 -2.59
N THR A 48 -15.31 16.24 -1.61
CA THR A 48 -14.51 16.97 -0.60
C THR A 48 -14.57 16.34 0.80
N GLY A 49 -15.16 15.16 0.96
CA GLY A 49 -15.42 14.53 2.27
C GLY A 49 -16.89 14.16 2.47
N PRO A 50 -17.28 13.67 3.67
CA PRO A 50 -18.66 13.29 3.94
C PRO A 50 -19.57 14.52 3.98
N GLN A 51 -20.83 14.34 3.59
CA GLN A 51 -21.84 15.40 3.58
C GLN A 51 -22.68 15.43 4.87
N GLN A 52 -22.65 14.35 5.63
CA GLN A 52 -23.39 14.16 6.86
C GLN A 52 -22.40 13.83 7.99
N GLU A 53 -22.49 14.59 9.08
CA GLU A 53 -21.78 14.29 10.31
C GLU A 53 -22.71 13.43 11.18
N ASP A 54 -22.28 12.23 11.55
CA ASP A 54 -22.92 11.50 12.65
C ASP A 54 -21.83 11.04 13.60
N MET A 55 -21.66 11.82 14.68
CA MET A 55 -20.66 11.55 15.71
C MET A 55 -20.94 10.26 16.49
N TYR A 56 -22.07 9.57 16.25
CA TYR A 56 -22.51 8.49 17.11
C TYR A 56 -22.85 7.17 16.41
N ASN A 57 -23.49 7.10 15.23
CA ASN A 57 -23.77 5.80 14.60
C ASN A 57 -24.17 5.88 13.12
N ALA A 58 -23.62 4.99 12.30
CA ALA A 58 -24.45 4.05 11.51
C ALA A 58 -23.59 3.02 10.76
N TYR A 59 -22.41 3.43 10.27
CA TYR A 59 -21.70 2.63 9.26
C TYR A 59 -20.23 2.32 9.60
N LEU A 60 -19.53 3.26 10.23
CA LEU A 60 -18.22 3.00 10.84
C LEU A 60 -18.41 2.70 12.32
N VAL A 61 -17.92 1.55 12.78
CA VAL A 61 -18.09 1.09 14.16
C VAL A 61 -16.81 0.43 14.68
N GLN A 62 -16.63 0.42 16.00
CA GLN A 62 -15.55 -0.34 16.63
C GLN A 62 -15.89 -1.82 16.71
N ARG A 63 -14.99 -2.68 16.24
CA ARG A 63 -15.07 -4.15 16.37
C ARG A 63 -13.70 -4.75 16.59
N SER A 64 -13.64 -5.97 17.14
CA SER A 64 -12.40 -6.75 17.13
C SER A 64 -11.95 -6.99 15.70
N PHE A 65 -10.66 -6.80 15.43
CA PHE A 65 -10.08 -6.93 14.09
C PHE A 65 -10.44 -8.31 13.47
N LEU A 66 -10.98 -8.31 12.24
CA LEU A 66 -11.50 -9.50 11.53
C LEU A 66 -12.58 -10.28 12.31
N ASN A 67 -13.41 -9.58 13.09
CA ASN A 67 -14.44 -10.19 13.95
C ASN A 67 -13.91 -11.25 14.93
N ASN A 68 -12.60 -11.25 15.25
CA ASN A 68 -12.04 -12.25 16.13
C ASN A 68 -12.45 -12.02 17.59
N GLN A 69 -13.48 -12.71 18.05
CA GLN A 69 -14.02 -12.56 19.41
C GLN A 69 -13.13 -13.18 20.51
N THR A 70 -12.11 -13.97 20.15
CA THR A 70 -11.21 -14.60 21.13
C THR A 70 -10.11 -13.66 21.61
N ASN A 71 -9.78 -12.63 20.83
CA ASN A 71 -8.78 -11.62 21.17
C ASN A 71 -9.42 -10.24 21.01
N ASN A 72 -9.72 -9.58 22.13
CA ASN A 72 -10.33 -8.26 22.11
C ASN A 72 -9.30 -7.21 21.66
N ASN A 73 -9.12 -7.11 20.35
CA ASN A 73 -8.23 -6.18 19.67
C ASN A 73 -9.07 -5.20 18.84
N PRO A 74 -9.55 -4.11 19.47
CA PRO A 74 -10.49 -3.17 18.84
C PRO A 74 -9.86 -2.49 17.63
N SER A 75 -10.69 -2.26 16.62
CA SER A 75 -10.33 -1.64 15.35
C SER A 75 -11.55 -0.90 14.79
N VAL A 76 -11.35 -0.04 13.81
CA VAL A 76 -12.48 0.53 13.06
C VAL A 76 -12.89 -0.45 11.98
N SER A 77 -14.20 -0.61 11.82
CA SER A 77 -14.78 -1.47 10.80
C SER A 77 -15.93 -0.79 10.06
N VAL A 78 -16.12 -1.18 8.80
CA VAL A 78 -17.26 -0.78 7.97
C VAL A 78 -17.77 -1.98 7.20
N GLU A 79 -19.08 -2.19 7.24
CA GLU A 79 -19.74 -3.25 6.49
C GLU A 79 -20.14 -2.74 5.10
N MET A 80 -19.85 -3.57 4.10
CA MET A 80 -20.15 -3.35 2.69
C MET A 80 -21.28 -4.32 2.33
N TYR A 81 -22.49 -3.80 2.16
CA TYR A 81 -23.72 -4.62 2.08
C TYR A 81 -24.89 -3.91 1.37
N SER A 82 -24.67 -2.69 0.87
CA SER A 82 -25.72 -1.80 0.40
C SER A 82 -25.37 -1.20 -0.96
N ALA A 83 -26.00 -0.08 -1.32
CA ALA A 83 -25.61 0.73 -2.46
C ALA A 83 -25.76 2.21 -2.14
N GLY A 84 -24.96 3.03 -2.82
CA GLY A 84 -25.02 4.48 -2.70
C GLY A 84 -24.51 5.02 -1.38
N LEU A 85 -23.89 4.21 -0.52
CA LEU A 85 -23.34 4.62 0.76
C LEU A 85 -21.82 4.72 0.69
N SER A 86 -21.27 5.86 1.10
CA SER A 86 -19.84 6.05 1.27
C SER A 86 -19.50 6.51 2.68
N CYS A 87 -18.46 5.96 3.26
CA CYS A 87 -18.03 6.26 4.64
C CYS A 87 -16.64 6.88 4.67
N TRP A 88 -16.42 7.72 5.67
CA TRP A 88 -15.20 8.51 5.85
C TRP A 88 -14.71 8.42 7.29
N ALA A 89 -13.44 8.10 7.45
CA ALA A 89 -12.69 8.34 8.69
C ALA A 89 -11.52 9.26 8.37
N ILE A 90 -11.62 10.52 8.79
CA ILE A 90 -10.66 11.58 8.46
C ILE A 90 -9.85 11.91 9.71
N SER A 91 -8.53 11.85 9.57
CA SER A 91 -7.59 12.20 10.62
C SER A 91 -7.54 13.71 10.93
N PRO A 92 -6.95 14.09 12.08
CA PRO A 92 -6.55 15.48 12.34
C PRO A 92 -5.62 16.04 11.26
N SER A 93 -5.38 17.35 11.30
CA SER A 93 -4.36 17.98 10.47
C SER A 93 -2.97 17.82 11.09
N PHE A 94 -1.97 17.51 10.26
CA PHE A 94 -0.58 17.32 10.66
C PHE A 94 0.34 18.26 9.87
N ASP A 95 1.31 18.85 10.55
CA ASP A 95 2.41 19.57 9.91
C ASP A 95 3.50 18.59 9.49
N LEU A 96 3.54 18.26 8.20
CA LEU A 96 4.54 17.40 7.56
C LEU A 96 5.43 18.22 6.61
N SER A 97 5.51 19.54 6.79
CA SER A 97 6.28 20.44 5.91
C SER A 97 7.78 20.15 5.89
N ALA A 98 8.30 19.49 6.95
CA ALA A 98 9.69 19.06 7.04
C ALA A 98 10.06 17.93 6.07
N GLY A 99 9.07 17.19 5.56
CA GLY A 99 9.28 16.05 4.67
C GLY A 99 9.99 14.86 5.32
N GLY A 100 10.23 13.81 4.51
CA GLY A 100 10.88 12.59 5.00
C GLY A 100 10.01 11.72 5.93
N HIS A 101 8.69 11.85 5.78
CA HIS A 101 7.70 11.11 6.56
C HIS A 101 7.23 9.85 5.83
N SER A 102 6.71 8.89 6.59
CA SER A 102 5.91 7.77 6.10
C SER A 102 4.62 7.68 6.89
N VAL A 103 3.58 7.13 6.27
CA VAL A 103 2.32 6.78 6.92
C VAL A 103 2.10 5.28 6.81
N SER A 104 1.59 4.66 7.87
CA SER A 104 1.23 3.25 7.91
C SER A 104 -0.06 3.01 8.67
N PHE A 105 -0.69 1.89 8.40
CA PHE A 105 -1.86 1.38 9.11
C PHE A 105 -1.98 -0.12 8.86
N ASP A 106 -2.69 -0.79 9.75
CA ASP A 106 -3.12 -2.17 9.56
C ASP A 106 -4.48 -2.20 8.88
N TYR A 107 -4.67 -3.15 7.96
CA TYR A 107 -5.96 -3.37 7.29
C TYR A 107 -6.21 -4.84 7.00
N GLY A 108 -7.48 -5.17 6.76
CA GLY A 108 -7.92 -6.51 6.37
C GLY A 108 -9.41 -6.56 6.10
N ALA A 109 -9.89 -7.69 5.59
CA ALA A 109 -11.30 -7.93 5.31
C ALA A 109 -11.75 -9.32 5.79
N ALA A 110 -12.99 -9.42 6.28
CA ALA A 110 -13.64 -10.67 6.62
C ALA A 110 -15.05 -10.72 6.03
N SER A 111 -15.69 -11.88 6.11
CA SER A 111 -17.09 -12.06 5.73
C SER A 111 -18.03 -11.09 6.47
N GLY A 112 -19.19 -10.80 5.87
CA GLY A 112 -20.24 -9.95 6.46
C GLY A 112 -20.64 -10.40 7.86
N ILE A 113 -21.10 -9.47 8.71
CA ILE A 113 -21.34 -9.79 10.14
C ILE A 113 -22.52 -10.74 10.35
N TYR A 114 -23.41 -10.83 9.36
CA TYR A 114 -24.57 -11.69 9.38
C TYR A 114 -24.34 -13.02 8.67
N SER A 115 -23.09 -13.32 8.25
CA SER A 115 -22.76 -14.60 7.62
C SER A 115 -22.68 -15.73 8.66
N ASN A 116 -22.66 -16.98 8.18
CA ASN A 116 -22.50 -18.16 9.05
C ASN A 116 -21.13 -18.22 9.75
N ASP A 117 -20.11 -17.57 9.17
CA ASP A 117 -18.77 -17.42 9.76
C ASP A 117 -18.22 -16.01 9.46
N PRO A 118 -18.49 -15.04 10.34
CA PRO A 118 -18.04 -13.65 10.18
C PRO A 118 -16.52 -13.46 10.25
N THR A 119 -15.74 -14.50 10.57
CA THR A 119 -14.28 -14.47 10.61
C THR A 119 -13.64 -14.99 9.32
N ALA A 120 -14.42 -15.71 8.50
CA ALA A 120 -13.98 -16.27 7.24
C ALA A 120 -13.53 -15.18 6.26
N GLN A 121 -12.82 -15.62 5.21
CA GLN A 121 -12.43 -14.77 4.10
C GLN A 121 -13.65 -14.06 3.49
N ALA A 122 -13.51 -12.77 3.18
CA ALA A 122 -14.52 -12.00 2.47
C ALA A 122 -14.94 -12.71 1.17
N PRO A 123 -16.27 -12.79 0.87
CA PRO A 123 -16.76 -13.33 -0.39
C PRO A 123 -16.08 -12.69 -1.60
N GLN A 124 -15.84 -13.50 -2.64
CA GLN A 124 -15.19 -13.05 -3.86
C GLN A 124 -16.23 -12.96 -4.97
N GLY A 125 -16.53 -11.74 -5.42
CA GLY A 125 -17.54 -11.45 -6.43
C GLY A 125 -17.20 -10.20 -7.23
N GLN A 126 -17.92 -10.00 -8.35
CA GLN A 126 -17.92 -8.69 -9.01
C GLN A 126 -18.73 -7.74 -8.16
N THR A 127 -18.13 -6.60 -7.83
CA THR A 127 -18.78 -5.53 -7.07
C THR A 127 -18.53 -4.19 -7.73
N ASP A 128 -19.19 -3.13 -7.27
CA ASP A 128 -18.77 -1.75 -7.52
C ASP A 128 -18.26 -1.03 -6.26
N ASP A 129 -18.02 -1.82 -5.21
CA ASP A 129 -17.40 -1.39 -3.97
C ASP A 129 -15.97 -0.87 -4.16
N VAL A 130 -15.60 0.03 -3.25
CA VAL A 130 -14.30 0.71 -3.27
C VAL A 130 -13.76 0.88 -1.86
N PHE A 131 -12.45 0.66 -1.70
CA PHE A 131 -11.67 1.09 -0.54
C PHE A 131 -10.53 2.05 -0.95
N LYS A 132 -10.66 3.25 -0.40
CA LYS A 132 -9.82 4.45 -0.34
C LYS A 132 -8.80 4.55 0.78
N PHE A 133 -7.51 4.71 0.51
CA PHE A 133 -6.66 5.48 1.44
C PHE A 133 -6.19 6.76 0.76
N LEU A 134 -6.55 7.89 1.36
CA LEU A 134 -6.43 9.21 0.75
C LEU A 134 -5.52 10.12 1.56
N ILE A 135 -4.89 11.07 0.87
CA ILE A 135 -4.13 12.17 1.46
C ILE A 135 -4.62 13.51 0.91
N SER A 136 -4.72 14.51 1.77
CA SER A 136 -4.96 15.90 1.41
C SER A 136 -3.79 16.75 1.88
N THR A 137 -3.39 17.72 1.06
CA THR A 137 -2.33 18.70 1.40
C THR A 137 -2.87 20.12 1.55
N ASP A 138 -4.20 20.27 1.46
CA ASP A 138 -4.96 21.53 1.50
C ASP A 138 -6.08 21.48 2.55
N ASN A 139 -5.76 20.86 3.70
CA ASN A 139 -6.64 20.74 4.87
C ASN A 139 -7.98 20.01 4.65
N GLY A 140 -8.07 19.16 3.64
CA GLY A 140 -9.26 18.37 3.28
C GLY A 140 -10.09 18.95 2.14
N THR A 141 -9.59 19.98 1.43
CA THR A 141 -10.32 20.57 0.30
C THR A 141 -10.28 19.65 -0.92
N THR A 142 -9.14 19.02 -1.19
CA THR A 142 -8.96 18.01 -2.23
C THR A 142 -8.24 16.77 -1.69
N TRP A 143 -8.51 15.63 -2.32
CA TRP A 143 -7.99 14.32 -1.91
C TRP A 143 -7.24 13.64 -3.07
N GLN A 144 -6.07 13.10 -2.76
CA GLN A 144 -5.25 12.27 -3.65
C GLN A 144 -5.21 10.84 -3.12
N GLU A 145 -5.22 9.86 -4.02
CA GLU A 145 -5.21 8.44 -3.67
C GLU A 145 -3.78 7.95 -3.38
N LEU A 146 -3.57 7.41 -2.18
CA LEU A 146 -2.38 6.61 -1.84
C LEU A 146 -2.64 5.12 -2.08
N GLU A 147 -3.89 4.67 -1.90
CA GLU A 147 -4.37 3.34 -2.22
C GLU A 147 -5.75 3.45 -2.85
N SER A 148 -6.04 2.60 -3.83
CA SER A 148 -7.40 2.36 -4.31
C SER A 148 -7.56 0.88 -4.60
N VAL A 149 -8.41 0.21 -3.82
CA VAL A 149 -8.86 -1.14 -4.10
C VAL A 149 -10.27 -1.05 -4.65
N ASN A 150 -10.44 -1.57 -5.86
CA ASN A 150 -11.71 -1.62 -6.58
C ASN A 150 -12.03 -3.08 -6.92
N SER A 151 -13.19 -3.28 -7.54
CA SER A 151 -13.64 -4.56 -8.09
C SER A 151 -12.57 -5.33 -8.88
N PRO A 152 -12.49 -6.66 -8.69
CA PRO A 152 -13.14 -7.41 -7.62
C PRO A 152 -12.42 -7.15 -6.28
N ASN A 153 -13.12 -7.22 -5.15
CA ASN A 153 -12.59 -7.01 -3.78
C ASN A 153 -11.42 -7.96 -3.37
N ILE A 154 -10.81 -8.68 -4.31
CA ILE A 154 -9.71 -9.66 -4.27
C ILE A 154 -8.41 -9.12 -3.63
N GLY A 155 -8.23 -7.80 -3.53
CA GLY A 155 -6.97 -7.19 -3.07
C GLY A 155 -6.77 -7.16 -1.56
N ILE A 156 -7.80 -7.39 -0.76
CA ILE A 156 -7.75 -7.14 0.69
C ILE A 156 -7.60 -8.47 1.45
N PRO A 157 -6.54 -8.63 2.26
CA PRO A 157 -6.25 -9.89 2.93
C PRO A 157 -7.22 -10.19 4.08
N ASN A 158 -7.55 -11.47 4.27
CA ASN A 158 -8.18 -11.97 5.51
C ASN A 158 -7.13 -12.22 6.59
N ALA A 159 -6.31 -11.21 6.86
CA ALA A 159 -5.28 -11.20 7.88
C ALA A 159 -4.94 -9.74 8.22
N ARG A 160 -4.51 -9.49 9.46
CA ARG A 160 -3.93 -8.19 9.83
C ARG A 160 -2.67 -7.95 9.02
N THR A 161 -2.72 -6.96 8.13
CA THR A 161 -1.63 -6.63 7.22
C THR A 161 -1.28 -5.16 7.37
N THR A 162 -0.01 -4.86 7.66
CA THR A 162 0.47 -3.48 7.70
C THR A 162 0.77 -2.99 6.29
N LYS A 163 0.17 -1.87 5.92
CA LYS A 163 0.50 -1.13 4.70
C LYS A 163 1.31 0.11 5.08
N THR A 164 2.28 0.49 4.25
CA THR A 164 3.15 1.65 4.50
C THR A 164 3.40 2.40 3.20
N TYR A 165 3.31 3.73 3.25
CA TYR A 165 3.57 4.65 2.15
C TYR A 165 4.64 5.66 2.56
N ALA A 166 5.64 5.85 1.71
CA ALA A 166 6.55 6.98 1.81
C ALA A 166 5.84 8.26 1.31
N LEU A 167 5.98 9.35 2.06
CA LEU A 167 5.33 10.63 1.75
C LEU A 167 6.30 11.61 1.09
N SER A 168 7.25 11.10 0.30
CA SER A 168 8.40 11.86 -0.22
C SER A 168 8.03 13.15 -0.98
N ASN A 169 6.83 13.22 -1.53
CA ASN A 169 6.33 14.35 -2.32
C ASN A 169 5.17 15.12 -1.64
N PHE A 170 4.82 14.77 -0.39
CA PHE A 170 3.68 15.35 0.33
C PHE A 170 4.16 16.15 1.53
N ASN A 171 4.73 17.32 1.25
CA ASN A 171 5.29 18.22 2.27
C ASN A 171 4.34 19.42 2.45
N SER A 172 3.39 19.30 3.39
CA SER A 172 2.43 20.36 3.71
C SER A 172 2.27 20.51 5.21
N ALA A 173 2.01 21.75 5.66
CA ALA A 173 1.71 22.07 7.06
C ALA A 173 0.29 21.68 7.48
N THR A 174 -0.57 21.30 6.53
CA THR A 174 -1.99 21.02 6.75
C THR A 174 -2.41 19.65 6.22
N THR A 175 -1.50 18.68 6.26
CA THR A 175 -1.76 17.34 5.73
C THR A 175 -2.85 16.63 6.51
N LYS A 176 -3.80 16.00 5.81
CA LYS A 176 -4.78 15.07 6.38
C LYS A 176 -4.76 13.75 5.63
N PHE A 177 -5.15 12.69 6.30
CA PHE A 177 -5.41 11.37 5.74
C PHE A 177 -6.87 10.97 5.93
N ALA A 178 -7.41 10.18 5.00
CA ALA A 178 -8.74 9.62 5.13
C ALA A 178 -8.78 8.16 4.70
N PHE A 179 -9.50 7.34 5.47
CA PHE A 179 -10.03 6.07 5.00
C PHE A 179 -11.39 6.35 4.37
N TYR A 180 -11.57 5.90 3.14
CA TYR A 180 -12.80 6.08 2.38
C TYR A 180 -13.32 4.72 1.94
N THR A 181 -14.62 4.48 2.09
CA THR A 181 -15.28 3.35 1.43
C THR A 181 -16.48 3.82 0.66
N SER A 182 -16.86 3.07 -0.37
CA SER A 182 -18.09 3.29 -1.13
C SER A 182 -18.69 1.94 -1.49
N ASN A 183 -19.99 1.77 -1.22
CA ASN A 183 -20.81 0.63 -1.63
C ASN A 183 -21.28 0.77 -3.10
N GLY A 184 -20.56 1.60 -3.88
CA GLY A 184 -20.90 1.94 -5.26
C GLY A 184 -22.34 2.42 -5.44
N SER A 185 -22.97 2.06 -6.56
CA SER A 185 -24.34 2.44 -6.92
C SER A 185 -25.27 1.23 -7.09
N VAL A 186 -24.73 0.01 -7.14
CA VAL A 186 -25.48 -1.21 -7.38
C VAL A 186 -25.36 -2.14 -6.18
N PRO A 187 -26.48 -2.63 -5.60
CA PRO A 187 -26.39 -3.59 -4.51
C PRO A 187 -25.82 -4.93 -4.99
N ASP A 188 -24.74 -5.37 -4.36
CA ASP A 188 -24.02 -6.60 -4.70
C ASP A 188 -24.45 -7.79 -3.82
N TRP A 189 -25.70 -8.22 -3.98
CA TRP A 189 -26.29 -9.28 -3.16
C TRP A 189 -25.44 -10.54 -3.09
N GLY A 190 -25.08 -10.95 -1.87
CA GLY A 190 -24.30 -12.17 -1.63
C GLY A 190 -22.78 -11.95 -1.67
N THR A 191 -22.33 -10.70 -1.82
CA THR A 191 -20.92 -10.31 -1.73
C THR A 191 -20.67 -9.38 -0.55
N ASP A 192 -21.34 -9.62 0.58
CA ASP A 192 -21.22 -8.77 1.77
C ASP A 192 -19.94 -9.08 2.54
N TYR A 193 -19.22 -8.04 2.95
CA TYR A 193 -17.98 -8.16 3.70
C TYR A 193 -17.76 -6.97 4.63
N VAL A 194 -16.84 -7.14 5.56
CA VAL A 194 -16.45 -6.09 6.49
C VAL A 194 -15.00 -5.74 6.27
N LEU A 195 -14.73 -4.45 6.11
CA LEU A 195 -13.39 -3.89 6.10
C LEU A 195 -12.98 -3.48 7.50
N TYR A 196 -11.71 -3.71 7.82
CA TYR A 196 -11.11 -3.33 9.09
C TYR A 196 -9.86 -2.51 8.82
N PHE A 197 -9.66 -1.48 9.62
CA PHE A 197 -8.40 -0.76 9.69
C PHE A 197 -8.08 -0.34 11.12
N ASP A 198 -6.78 -0.26 11.39
CA ASP A 198 -6.26 -0.06 12.75
C ASP A 198 -4.83 0.50 12.72
N ASP A 199 -4.27 0.83 13.89
CA ASP A 199 -2.84 1.06 14.08
C ASP A 199 -2.25 2.14 13.15
N PHE A 200 -3.00 3.22 12.91
CA PHE A 200 -2.58 4.33 12.04
C PHE A 200 -1.39 5.08 12.65
N LYS A 201 -0.30 5.22 11.88
CA LYS A 201 0.96 5.79 12.36
C LYS A 201 1.55 6.72 11.31
N ILE A 202 2.05 7.87 11.76
CA ILE A 202 2.94 8.74 10.98
C ILE A 202 4.30 8.69 11.64
N GLN A 203 5.34 8.53 10.85
CA GLN A 203 6.70 8.39 11.36
C GLN A 203 7.67 9.23 10.53
N THR A 204 8.73 9.75 11.14
CA THR A 204 9.90 10.29 10.43
C THR A 204 10.90 9.16 10.17
N GLY A 205 11.66 9.27 9.09
CA GLY A 205 12.63 8.23 8.70
C GLY A 205 11.99 7.31 7.67
N VAL A 206 12.42 7.47 6.43
CA VAL A 206 11.86 6.74 5.30
C VAL A 206 12.23 5.27 5.45
N ASN A 207 11.24 4.39 5.65
CA ASN A 207 11.39 3.01 5.23
C ASN A 207 11.60 3.06 3.71
N LEU A 208 12.84 2.85 3.25
CA LEU A 208 13.13 2.54 1.83
C LEU A 208 12.62 1.13 1.46
N SER A 209 11.49 0.72 2.03
CA SER A 209 10.76 -0.46 1.63
C SER A 209 9.72 -0.01 0.61
N THR A 210 10.03 -0.24 -0.65
CA THR A 210 9.00 -0.27 -1.69
C THR A 210 8.16 -1.53 -1.44
N ASN A 211 6.88 -1.36 -1.14
CA ASN A 211 5.92 -2.43 -1.38
C ASN A 211 6.03 -2.81 -2.86
N GLU A 212 6.75 -3.89 -3.19
CA GLU A 212 6.74 -4.56 -4.49
C GLU A 212 5.39 -5.31 -4.64
N GLY A 213 4.28 -4.61 -4.40
CA GLY A 213 2.92 -5.07 -4.65
C GLY A 213 2.57 -4.84 -6.12
N ALA A 214 3.10 -5.71 -6.97
CA ALA A 214 2.51 -6.09 -8.27
C ALA A 214 1.73 -5.01 -9.05
N VAL A 215 2.45 -4.10 -9.72
CA VAL A 215 2.08 -3.83 -11.12
C VAL A 215 2.65 -5.00 -11.92
N LYS A 216 2.03 -6.18 -11.82
CA LYS A 216 2.20 -7.18 -12.88
C LYS A 216 1.62 -6.53 -14.11
N ASN A 217 2.48 -6.02 -14.98
CA ASN A 217 2.06 -5.70 -16.34
C ASN A 217 1.51 -7.02 -16.91
N LYS A 218 0.18 -7.15 -17.00
CA LYS A 218 -0.50 -8.38 -17.46
C LYS A 218 -0.02 -8.84 -18.85
N ASN A 219 0.72 -7.97 -19.55
CA ASN A 219 1.16 -8.13 -20.93
C ASN A 219 2.61 -8.65 -21.07
N VAL A 220 3.37 -8.84 -19.98
CA VAL A 220 4.75 -9.38 -20.01
C VAL A 220 4.95 -10.39 -18.89
N ALA A 221 5.36 -11.61 -19.23
CA ALA A 221 5.68 -12.66 -18.27
C ALA A 221 7.11 -13.17 -18.51
N ILE A 222 7.88 -13.32 -17.42
CA ILE A 222 9.26 -13.80 -17.46
C ILE A 222 9.35 -15.14 -16.73
N TYR A 223 9.85 -16.17 -17.39
CA TYR A 223 9.93 -17.53 -16.84
C TYR A 223 11.13 -18.35 -17.35
N PRO A 224 11.60 -19.35 -16.57
CA PRO A 224 11.22 -19.58 -15.18
C PRO A 224 11.78 -18.48 -14.26
N ASN A 225 11.06 -18.16 -13.19
CA ASN A 225 11.54 -17.30 -12.12
C ASN A 225 11.12 -17.93 -10.78
N PRO A 226 12.04 -18.48 -9.97
CA PRO A 226 13.50 -18.47 -10.13
C PRO A 226 14.04 -19.26 -11.35
N THR A 227 15.22 -18.90 -11.85
CA THR A 227 15.91 -19.54 -12.97
C THR A 227 17.26 -20.14 -12.56
N HIS A 228 17.73 -21.15 -13.31
CA HIS A 228 19.10 -21.65 -13.24
C HIS A 228 20.01 -21.07 -14.32
N GLY A 229 19.51 -20.21 -15.21
CA GLY A 229 20.29 -19.56 -16.26
C GLY A 229 19.43 -18.99 -17.37
N ALA A 230 18.83 -19.86 -18.19
CA ALA A 230 17.99 -19.45 -19.30
C ALA A 230 16.68 -18.80 -18.83
N VAL A 231 16.30 -17.69 -19.46
CA VAL A 231 15.04 -16.99 -19.16
C VAL A 231 14.34 -16.63 -20.47
N TYR A 232 13.01 -16.81 -20.46
CA TYR A 232 12.13 -16.53 -21.58
C TYR A 232 11.19 -15.38 -21.22
N VAL A 233 10.90 -14.54 -22.20
CA VAL A 233 9.95 -13.44 -22.08
C VAL A 233 8.76 -13.74 -23.00
N LYS A 234 7.57 -13.86 -22.41
CA LYS A 234 6.29 -13.87 -23.14
C LYS A 234 5.72 -12.47 -23.10
N SER A 235 5.35 -11.94 -24.25
CA SER A 235 4.81 -10.59 -24.40
C SER A 235 3.83 -10.54 -25.56
N ASP A 236 2.78 -9.72 -25.43
CA ASP A 236 1.85 -9.43 -26.53
C ASP A 236 2.43 -8.42 -27.53
N LYS A 237 3.47 -7.69 -27.13
CA LYS A 237 4.24 -6.76 -27.97
C LYS A 237 5.51 -7.41 -28.51
N GLU A 238 5.89 -7.05 -29.73
CA GLU A 238 7.18 -7.46 -30.31
C GLU A 238 8.37 -6.86 -29.53
N VAL A 239 9.22 -7.75 -29.03
CA VAL A 239 10.43 -7.39 -28.28
C VAL A 239 11.53 -6.93 -29.24
N LYS A 240 12.12 -5.76 -28.95
CA LYS A 240 13.28 -5.20 -29.66
C LYS A 240 14.58 -5.72 -29.04
N SER A 241 14.71 -5.62 -27.72
CA SER A 241 15.89 -6.09 -26.99
C SER A 241 15.57 -6.28 -25.51
N ILE A 242 16.34 -7.12 -24.84
CA ILE A 242 16.30 -7.35 -23.41
C ILE A 242 17.66 -6.97 -22.84
N GLU A 243 17.65 -6.24 -21.72
CA GLU A 243 18.83 -5.84 -20.94
C GLU A 243 18.71 -6.42 -19.54
N ILE A 244 19.82 -6.93 -18.99
CA ILE A 244 19.86 -7.48 -17.63
C ILE A 244 20.87 -6.72 -16.82
N TYR A 245 20.46 -6.33 -15.61
CA TYR A 245 21.30 -5.62 -14.66
C TYR A 245 21.42 -6.42 -13.38
N ASP A 246 22.61 -6.40 -12.77
CA ASP A 246 22.73 -6.79 -11.38
C ASP A 246 22.19 -5.68 -10.45
N PHE A 247 22.16 -5.95 -9.14
CA PHE A 247 21.63 -5.00 -8.16
C PHE A 247 22.50 -3.76 -7.95
N THR A 248 23.71 -3.72 -8.51
CA THR A 248 24.54 -2.50 -8.54
C THR A 248 24.23 -1.62 -9.75
N GLY A 249 23.32 -2.05 -10.63
CA GLY A 249 22.98 -1.36 -11.87
C GLY A 249 23.96 -1.64 -13.01
N LYS A 250 24.89 -2.58 -12.84
CA LYS A 250 25.82 -2.97 -13.90
C LYS A 250 25.09 -3.85 -14.91
N LEU A 251 25.24 -3.51 -16.19
CA LEU A 251 24.73 -4.32 -17.30
C LEU A 251 25.49 -5.65 -17.37
N VAL A 252 24.75 -6.75 -17.20
CA VAL A 252 25.26 -8.13 -17.19
C VAL A 252 25.11 -8.77 -18.57
N SER A 253 24.00 -8.51 -19.25
CA SER A 253 23.73 -9.06 -20.58
C SER A 253 22.75 -8.19 -21.37
N LYS A 254 22.86 -8.23 -22.71
CA LYS A 254 21.96 -7.53 -23.64
C LYS A 254 21.76 -8.36 -24.90
N GLY A 255 20.51 -8.60 -25.30
CA GLY A 255 20.19 -9.37 -26.50
C GLY A 255 18.71 -9.70 -26.65
N THR A 256 18.38 -10.64 -27.53
CA THR A 256 17.01 -11.16 -27.72
C THR A 256 16.74 -12.45 -26.93
N LYS A 257 17.79 -13.04 -26.36
CA LYS A 257 17.74 -14.20 -25.47
C LYS A 257 18.49 -13.86 -24.19
N ILE A 258 18.00 -14.40 -23.09
CA ILE A 258 18.60 -14.22 -21.76
C ILE A 258 19.28 -15.54 -21.37
N ASP A 259 20.56 -15.44 -21.03
CA ASP A 259 21.29 -16.53 -20.39
C ASP A 259 22.12 -15.98 -19.22
N LEU A 260 21.77 -16.42 -18.01
CA LEU A 260 22.45 -16.12 -16.76
C LEU A 260 23.22 -17.32 -16.20
N THR A 261 23.47 -18.36 -17.00
CA THR A 261 24.12 -19.60 -16.52
C THR A 261 25.50 -19.33 -15.91
N SER A 262 26.26 -18.38 -16.49
CA SER A 262 27.58 -17.95 -15.99
C SER A 262 27.54 -16.83 -14.96
N SER A 263 26.35 -16.35 -14.60
CA SER A 263 26.15 -15.29 -13.61
C SER A 263 26.03 -15.86 -12.20
N VAL A 264 26.47 -15.10 -11.20
CA VAL A 264 26.38 -15.50 -9.79
C VAL A 264 24.92 -15.66 -9.35
N SER A 265 24.67 -16.54 -8.38
CA SER A 265 23.34 -16.65 -7.78
C SER A 265 22.97 -15.34 -7.09
N GLY A 266 21.73 -14.88 -7.28
CA GLY A 266 21.31 -13.59 -6.79
C GLY A 266 20.11 -13.03 -7.53
N ASN A 267 19.74 -11.81 -7.15
CA ASN A 267 18.66 -11.08 -7.78
C ASN A 267 19.20 -10.29 -8.99
N TYR A 268 18.37 -10.17 -10.04
CA TYR A 268 18.67 -9.40 -11.24
C TYR A 268 17.44 -8.61 -11.69
N LEU A 269 17.65 -7.53 -12.43
CA LEU A 269 16.59 -6.77 -13.10
C LEU A 269 16.63 -7.02 -14.60
N VAL A 270 15.50 -7.41 -15.18
CA VAL A 270 15.33 -7.63 -16.62
C VAL A 270 14.51 -6.48 -17.19
N LYS A 271 15.11 -5.69 -18.06
CA LYS A 271 14.44 -4.63 -18.81
C LYS A 271 14.13 -5.11 -20.23
N VAL A 272 12.84 -5.28 -20.53
CA VAL A 272 12.33 -5.66 -21.84
C VAL A 272 11.97 -4.40 -22.61
N ILE A 273 12.62 -4.16 -23.75
CA ILE A 273 12.39 -3.00 -24.62
C ILE A 273 11.63 -3.47 -25.86
N PHE A 274 10.53 -2.82 -26.19
CA PHE A 274 9.67 -3.14 -27.33
C PHE A 274 10.04 -2.33 -28.58
N LYS A 275 9.52 -2.74 -29.75
CA LYS A 275 9.77 -2.03 -31.01
C LYS A 275 9.22 -0.60 -31.04
N ASP A 276 8.17 -0.31 -30.28
CA ASP A 276 7.62 1.05 -30.07
C ASP A 276 8.48 1.92 -29.13
N ASN A 277 9.63 1.39 -28.66
CA ASN A 277 10.55 1.97 -27.68
C ASN A 277 9.99 2.09 -26.25
N SER A 278 8.78 1.60 -25.97
CA SER A 278 8.33 1.39 -24.58
C SER A 278 9.15 0.27 -23.92
N PHE A 279 9.21 0.25 -22.60
CA PHE A 279 9.90 -0.80 -21.86
C PHE A 279 9.19 -1.18 -20.57
N VAL A 280 9.44 -2.41 -20.11
CA VAL A 280 9.00 -2.95 -18.82
C VAL A 280 10.23 -3.48 -18.10
N THR A 281 10.27 -3.36 -16.77
CA THR A 281 11.34 -3.92 -15.93
C THR A 281 10.75 -4.90 -14.94
N GLU A 282 11.34 -6.08 -14.83
CA GLU A 282 10.90 -7.18 -13.96
C GLU A 282 12.09 -7.73 -13.17
N LYS A 283 11.84 -8.18 -11.94
CA LYS A 283 12.86 -8.80 -11.09
C LYS A 283 12.88 -10.31 -11.29
N ILE A 284 14.07 -10.88 -11.42
CA ILE A 284 14.27 -12.33 -11.48
C ILE A 284 15.30 -12.81 -10.45
N ILE A 285 15.18 -14.07 -10.05
CA ILE A 285 16.05 -14.73 -9.08
C ILE A 285 16.83 -15.83 -9.79
N LYS A 286 18.16 -15.72 -9.82
CA LYS A 286 19.08 -16.79 -10.26
C LYS A 286 19.47 -17.65 -9.05
N LYS A 287 19.16 -18.94 -9.12
CA LYS A 287 19.63 -19.96 -8.16
C LYS A 287 21.02 -20.47 -8.53
#